data_AF-A0A521YNH0-F1
#
_entry.id   AF-A0A521YNH0-F1
#
_cell.length_a   1.000
_cell.length_b   1.000
_cell.length_c   1.000
_cell.angle_alpha   90.00
_cell.angle_beta   90.00
_cell.angle_gamma   90.00
#
_symmetry.space_group_name_H-M   'P 1'
#
loop_
_entity.id
_entity.type
_entity.pdbx_description
1 polymer ?
#
loop_
_entity_poly.entity_id
_entity_poly.type
_entity_poly.pdbx_seq_one_letter_code
_entity_poly.pdbx_strand_id
1 'polypeptide(L)'
;MPAARVDEVRAQVEALLGSTLLAGAPVFALSSVSGEGVEPLLRHLQAAAAATLERQGGGNFRLSVDRAFTIAGAGLVVTGTALGGEIAVGDEVRALLAGSSERVRSIHGHNASAQRGRAGQRLALNLAELDKARIARGDWIVRDEPAPPVQRFDARLRFLEPVRHWTPVHVHHGAADVPGPVALLDGSGLAQLALERPVGAARGDGFIVRDQSERRTLGGGRVIDVFPPARGPARPERLAWLAAMELEDHAAALDALLALSPAGVNLARFAANRNLPTANGWRFSQPHWQALREKALHYLAAWHARFPDSVGMREDGVLKSLSKDVAATLLEELARGQDSARGARRAARFAPRRAQPRRRRAVEKGRAAARGAASAVNSGNRLRAEAGIESDRGHAVARRASSASRCACRRIVSSCPHS
;
A
#
# COMPACT_ATOMS: atom_id res chain seq x y z
N MET A 1 -9.39 -37.26 -38.51
CA MET A 1 -8.40 -36.50 -39.31
C MET A 1 -7.24 -37.43 -39.64
N PRO A 2 -6.60 -37.34 -40.82
CA PRO A 2 -5.42 -38.15 -41.13
C PRO A 2 -4.26 -37.80 -40.18
N ALA A 3 -3.54 -38.80 -39.68
CA ALA A 3 -2.42 -38.61 -38.73
C ALA A 3 -1.37 -37.63 -39.26
N ALA A 4 -0.97 -37.78 -40.53
CA ALA A 4 -0.02 -36.90 -41.20
C ALA A 4 -0.39 -35.39 -41.13
N ARG A 5 -1.69 -35.05 -41.16
CA ARG A 5 -2.14 -33.65 -41.02
C ARG A 5 -2.05 -33.16 -39.58
N VAL A 6 -2.20 -34.04 -38.59
CA VAL A 6 -2.00 -33.71 -37.17
C VAL A 6 -0.53 -33.42 -36.90
N ASP A 7 0.38 -34.21 -37.46
CA ASP A 7 1.83 -34.02 -37.31
C ASP A 7 2.34 -32.77 -38.05
N GLU A 8 1.82 -32.49 -39.25
CA GLU A 8 2.10 -31.25 -39.98
C GLU A 8 1.68 -30.01 -39.17
N VAL A 9 0.46 -30.01 -38.61
CA VAL A 9 -0.05 -28.89 -37.79
C VAL A 9 0.72 -28.78 -36.47
N ARG A 10 1.12 -29.89 -35.85
CA ARG A 10 2.01 -29.90 -34.68
C ARG A 10 3.31 -29.16 -34.96
N ALA A 11 4.00 -29.51 -36.05
CA ALA A 11 5.24 -28.84 -36.46
C ALA A 11 5.02 -27.34 -36.74
N GLN A 12 3.88 -26.96 -37.33
CA GLN A 12 3.51 -25.56 -37.54
C GLN A 12 3.29 -24.80 -36.23
N VAL A 13 2.65 -25.42 -35.22
CA VAL A 13 2.48 -24.82 -33.88
C VAL A 13 3.83 -24.67 -33.18
N GLU A 14 4.68 -25.70 -33.21
CA GLU A 14 6.01 -25.66 -32.60
C GLU A 14 6.90 -24.58 -33.22
N ALA A 15 6.89 -24.45 -34.55
CA ALA A 15 7.59 -23.38 -35.27
C ALA A 15 7.04 -21.98 -34.93
N LEU A 16 5.71 -21.82 -34.85
CA LEU A 16 5.06 -20.55 -34.48
C LEU A 16 5.40 -20.11 -33.04
N LEU A 17 5.49 -21.06 -32.11
CA LEU A 17 5.80 -20.78 -30.71
C LEU A 17 7.31 -20.64 -30.43
N GLY A 18 8.18 -21.14 -31.31
CA GLY A 18 9.63 -21.26 -31.09
C GLY A 18 10.38 -19.95 -30.79
N SER A 19 9.87 -18.80 -31.25
CA SER A 19 10.45 -17.47 -30.94
C SER A 19 9.82 -16.77 -29.72
N THR A 20 8.92 -17.45 -29.01
CA THR A 20 8.11 -16.90 -27.92
C THR A 20 8.49 -17.47 -26.56
N LEU A 21 7.91 -16.93 -25.48
CA LEU A 21 8.02 -17.51 -24.12
C LEU A 21 7.30 -18.86 -23.96
N LEU A 22 6.62 -19.35 -25.01
CA LEU A 22 5.93 -20.64 -25.06
C LEU A 22 6.69 -21.68 -25.91
N ALA A 23 7.93 -21.40 -26.30
CA ALA A 23 8.79 -22.39 -26.96
C ALA A 23 8.93 -23.65 -26.11
N GLY A 24 8.71 -24.82 -26.70
CA GLY A 24 8.71 -26.11 -25.99
C GLY A 24 7.46 -26.39 -25.13
N ALA A 25 6.41 -25.56 -25.22
CA ALA A 25 5.14 -25.85 -24.56
C ALA A 25 4.52 -27.17 -25.08
N PRO A 26 4.01 -28.08 -24.22
CA PRO A 26 3.43 -29.34 -24.67
C PRO A 26 2.19 -29.17 -25.57
N VAL A 27 2.23 -29.78 -26.76
CA VAL A 27 1.13 -29.75 -27.73
C VAL A 27 0.30 -31.03 -27.65
N PHE A 28 -0.96 -30.91 -27.25
CA PHE A 28 -1.92 -32.02 -27.17
C PHE A 28 -2.85 -32.00 -28.39
N ALA A 29 -2.76 -33.02 -29.24
CA ALA A 29 -3.75 -33.26 -30.28
C ALA A 29 -4.96 -33.98 -29.66
N LEU A 30 -6.16 -33.45 -29.87
CA LEU A 30 -7.40 -34.00 -29.31
C LEU A 30 -8.61 -33.74 -30.20
N SER A 31 -9.69 -34.46 -29.92
CA SER A 31 -11.00 -34.27 -30.54
C SER A 31 -12.05 -34.06 -29.46
N SER A 32 -12.68 -32.88 -29.44
CA SER A 32 -13.77 -32.57 -28.50
C SER A 32 -15.07 -33.33 -28.77
N VAL A 33 -15.18 -34.00 -29.93
CA VAL A 33 -16.35 -34.79 -30.32
C VAL A 33 -16.20 -36.26 -29.95
N SER A 34 -15.02 -36.85 -30.16
CA SER A 34 -14.75 -38.27 -29.84
C SER A 34 -14.07 -38.49 -28.47
N GLY A 35 -13.57 -37.44 -27.81
CA GLY A 35 -12.85 -37.54 -26.55
C GLY A 35 -11.40 -38.01 -26.67
N GLU A 36 -10.94 -38.36 -27.88
CA GLU A 36 -9.56 -38.73 -28.16
C GLU A 36 -8.59 -37.61 -27.73
N GLY A 37 -7.48 -37.96 -27.08
CA GLY A 37 -6.46 -37.01 -26.62
C GLY A 37 -6.83 -36.15 -25.39
N VAL A 38 -8.08 -36.18 -24.92
CA VAL A 38 -8.53 -35.37 -23.76
C VAL A 38 -7.87 -35.83 -22.45
N GLU A 39 -7.75 -37.13 -22.24
CA GLU A 39 -7.24 -37.72 -20.99
C GLU A 39 -5.75 -37.37 -20.70
N PRO A 40 -4.82 -37.43 -21.68
CA PRO A 40 -3.48 -36.85 -21.53
C PRO A 40 -3.46 -35.35 -21.17
N LEU A 41 -4.32 -34.53 -21.80
CA LEU A 41 -4.44 -33.11 -21.48
C LEU A 41 -4.96 -32.91 -20.04
N LEU A 42 -5.96 -33.67 -19.62
CA LEU A 42 -6.55 -33.58 -18.28
C LEU A 42 -5.50 -33.83 -17.18
N ARG A 43 -4.68 -34.88 -17.32
CA ARG A 43 -3.57 -35.15 -16.38
C ARG A 43 -2.54 -34.02 -16.35
N HIS A 44 -2.20 -33.45 -17.51
CA HIS A 44 -1.28 -32.31 -17.58
C HIS A 44 -1.85 -31.08 -16.86
N LEU A 45 -3.13 -30.77 -17.08
CA LEU A 45 -3.83 -29.65 -16.42
C LEU A 45 -3.93 -29.86 -14.90
N GLN A 46 -4.18 -31.09 -14.43
CA GLN A 46 -4.21 -31.42 -13.00
C GLN A 46 -2.84 -31.19 -12.34
N ALA A 47 -1.75 -31.67 -12.97
CA ALA A 47 -0.40 -31.44 -12.48
C ALA A 47 -0.02 -29.94 -12.48
N ALA A 48 -0.36 -29.21 -13.54
CA ALA A 48 -0.13 -27.77 -13.64
C ALA A 48 -0.93 -26.97 -12.60
N ALA A 49 -2.17 -27.38 -12.29
CA ALA A 49 -2.99 -26.76 -11.26
C ALA A 49 -2.40 -26.98 -9.85
N ALA A 50 -1.98 -28.20 -9.52
CA ALA A 50 -1.33 -28.52 -8.25
C ALA A 50 -0.04 -27.68 -8.04
N ALA A 51 0.88 -27.70 -9.01
CA ALA A 51 2.11 -26.93 -8.98
C ALA A 51 1.88 -25.39 -9.01
N THR A 52 0.69 -24.92 -9.37
CA THR A 52 0.31 -23.50 -9.31
C THR A 52 -0.21 -23.12 -7.92
N LEU A 53 -1.01 -23.97 -7.29
CA LEU A 53 -1.51 -23.76 -5.93
C LEU A 53 -0.39 -23.70 -4.89
N GLU A 54 0.63 -24.55 -5.01
CA GLU A 54 1.79 -24.57 -4.10
C GLU A 54 2.61 -23.27 -4.11
N ARG A 55 2.60 -22.54 -5.24
CA ARG A 55 3.33 -21.26 -5.41
C ARG A 55 2.54 -20.04 -4.92
N GLN A 56 1.32 -20.22 -4.43
CA GLN A 56 0.42 -19.10 -4.11
C GLN A 56 0.14 -18.99 -2.61
N GLY A 57 0.77 -18.00 -1.99
CA GLY A 57 0.60 -17.67 -0.59
C GLY A 57 1.50 -16.50 -0.19
N GLY A 58 0.99 -15.28 -0.30
CA GLY A 58 1.75 -14.09 0.03
C GLY A 58 0.92 -12.81 -0.11
N GLY A 59 1.27 -11.82 0.72
CA GLY A 59 0.65 -10.49 0.71
C GLY A 59 -0.81 -10.45 1.18
N ASN A 60 -1.39 -9.26 1.09
CA ASN A 60 -2.78 -9.00 1.50
C ASN A 60 -3.75 -9.48 0.42
N PHE A 61 -5.02 -9.66 0.79
CA PHE A 61 -6.05 -10.05 -0.18
C PHE A 61 -6.26 -8.96 -1.22
N ARG A 62 -6.21 -9.33 -2.51
CA ARG A 62 -6.52 -8.48 -3.66
C ARG A 62 -7.28 -9.28 -4.71
N LEU A 63 -8.45 -8.81 -5.11
CA LEU A 63 -9.26 -9.38 -6.19
C LEU A 63 -9.60 -8.30 -7.22
N SER A 64 -9.30 -8.56 -8.50
CA SER A 64 -9.66 -7.66 -9.60
C SER A 64 -11.07 -7.96 -10.09
N VAL A 65 -11.97 -6.98 -10.04
CA VAL A 65 -13.40 -7.14 -10.37
C VAL A 65 -13.60 -7.24 -11.87
N ASP A 66 -14.09 -8.39 -12.34
CA ASP A 66 -14.44 -8.64 -13.75
C ASP A 66 -15.89 -8.29 -14.08
N ARG A 67 -16.82 -8.46 -13.11
CA ARG A 67 -18.25 -8.13 -13.22
C ARG A 67 -18.83 -7.77 -11.86
N ALA A 68 -19.87 -6.95 -11.85
CA ALA A 68 -20.69 -6.64 -10.68
C ALA A 68 -22.18 -6.70 -11.04
N PHE A 69 -22.97 -7.47 -10.29
CA PHE A 69 -24.40 -7.67 -10.55
C PHE A 69 -25.17 -7.95 -9.26
N THR A 70 -26.45 -7.62 -9.24
CA THR A 70 -27.32 -7.81 -8.07
C THR A 70 -28.12 -9.09 -8.24
N ILE A 71 -28.18 -9.91 -7.20
CA ILE A 71 -29.07 -11.08 -7.11
C ILE A 71 -30.23 -10.72 -6.17
N ALA A 72 -31.47 -10.95 -6.60
CA ALA A 72 -32.67 -10.69 -5.80
C ALA A 72 -32.59 -11.45 -4.46
N GLY A 73 -32.88 -10.76 -3.35
CA GLY A 73 -32.80 -11.30 -1.99
C GLY A 73 -31.39 -11.47 -1.41
N ALA A 74 -30.36 -11.65 -2.24
CA ALA A 74 -28.97 -11.85 -1.77
C ALA A 74 -28.13 -10.56 -1.72
N GLY A 75 -28.38 -9.59 -2.60
CA GLY A 75 -27.65 -8.32 -2.67
C GLY A 75 -26.65 -8.23 -3.83
N LEU A 76 -25.65 -7.36 -3.70
CA LEU A 76 -24.62 -7.17 -4.72
C LEU A 76 -23.59 -8.30 -4.69
N VAL A 77 -23.38 -8.94 -5.82
CA VAL A 77 -22.30 -9.91 -6.04
C VAL A 77 -21.29 -9.34 -7.03
N VAL A 78 -20.03 -9.33 -6.64
CA VAL A 78 -18.89 -9.03 -7.52
C VAL A 78 -18.16 -10.31 -7.85
N THR A 79 -17.81 -10.52 -9.12
CA THR A 79 -16.94 -11.63 -9.53
C THR A 79 -15.60 -11.12 -10.03
N GLY A 80 -14.54 -11.87 -9.73
CA GLY A 80 -13.18 -11.52 -10.12
C GLY A 80 -12.18 -12.61 -9.79
N THR A 81 -10.96 -12.44 -10.27
CA THR A 81 -9.83 -13.31 -9.91
C THR A 81 -9.15 -12.75 -8.67
N ALA A 82 -8.87 -13.58 -7.68
CA ALA A 82 -8.00 -13.21 -6.56
C ALA A 82 -6.53 -13.31 -7.00
N LEU A 83 -5.78 -12.21 -6.93
CA LEU A 83 -4.36 -12.14 -7.30
C LEU A 83 -3.42 -12.31 -6.09
N GLY A 84 -3.91 -12.09 -4.87
CA GLY A 84 -3.11 -12.21 -3.64
C GLY A 84 -3.96 -12.53 -2.42
N GLY A 85 -3.31 -13.02 -1.36
CA GLY A 85 -3.88 -13.30 -0.05
C GLY A 85 -5.00 -14.36 0.01
N GLU A 86 -5.69 -14.37 1.16
CA GLU A 86 -6.92 -15.15 1.41
C GLU A 86 -8.04 -14.24 1.93
N ILE A 87 -9.29 -14.66 1.73
CA ILE A 87 -10.48 -13.99 2.26
C ILE A 87 -11.42 -15.02 2.91
N ALA A 88 -12.08 -14.66 4.01
CA ALA A 88 -13.10 -15.48 4.65
C ALA A 88 -14.48 -14.81 4.66
N VAL A 89 -15.55 -15.61 4.79
CA VAL A 89 -16.90 -15.08 5.03
C VAL A 89 -16.90 -14.31 6.35
N GLY A 90 -17.44 -13.09 6.31
CA GLY A 90 -17.50 -12.18 7.44
C GLY A 90 -16.29 -11.24 7.60
N ASP A 91 -15.24 -11.37 6.77
CA ASP A 91 -14.12 -10.42 6.71
C ASP A 91 -14.60 -9.04 6.21
N GLU A 92 -13.92 -7.99 6.68
CA GLU A 92 -14.04 -6.64 6.14
C GLU A 92 -13.06 -6.45 4.97
N VAL A 93 -13.52 -5.78 3.91
CA VAL A 93 -12.78 -5.49 2.68
C VAL A 93 -13.02 -4.05 2.26
N ARG A 94 -12.19 -3.52 1.37
CA ARG A 94 -12.39 -2.22 0.73
C ARG A 94 -12.61 -2.42 -0.77
N ALA A 95 -13.63 -1.78 -1.33
CA ALA A 95 -13.74 -1.54 -2.76
C ALA A 95 -12.88 -0.30 -3.09
N LEU A 96 -11.78 -0.50 -3.80
CA LEU A 96 -10.64 0.42 -3.80
C LEU A 96 -10.92 1.73 -4.56
N LEU A 97 -11.50 1.64 -5.75
CA LEU A 97 -11.90 2.81 -6.56
C LEU A 97 -13.23 3.39 -6.05
N ALA A 98 -14.18 2.53 -5.65
CA ALA A 98 -15.44 2.96 -5.04
C ALA A 98 -15.27 3.71 -3.71
N GLY A 99 -14.16 3.46 -3.00
CA GLY A 99 -13.82 4.11 -1.73
C GLY A 99 -14.70 3.71 -0.54
N SER A 100 -15.33 2.53 -0.56
CA SER A 100 -16.15 2.02 0.56
C SER A 100 -15.50 0.82 1.25
N SER A 101 -15.78 0.70 2.55
CA SER A 101 -15.51 -0.53 3.31
C SER A 101 -16.77 -1.37 3.34
N GLU A 102 -16.65 -2.66 3.00
CA GLU A 102 -17.74 -3.61 2.88
C GLU A 102 -17.46 -4.86 3.72
N ARG A 103 -18.50 -5.63 4.03
CA ARG A 103 -18.36 -6.93 4.67
C ARG A 103 -18.76 -8.06 3.72
N VAL A 104 -17.95 -9.12 3.66
CA VAL A 104 -18.23 -10.29 2.84
C VAL A 104 -19.34 -11.13 3.48
N ARG A 105 -20.52 -11.19 2.85
CA ARG A 105 -21.67 -11.97 3.32
C ARG A 105 -21.60 -13.45 2.93
N SER A 106 -21.12 -13.75 1.73
CA SER A 106 -20.89 -15.10 1.23
C SER A 106 -19.79 -15.11 0.17
N ILE A 107 -19.15 -16.26 -0.02
CA ILE A 107 -18.14 -16.50 -1.06
C ILE A 107 -18.61 -17.69 -1.88
N HIS A 108 -18.49 -17.62 -3.20
CA HIS A 108 -18.49 -18.79 -4.06
C HIS A 108 -17.16 -18.89 -4.81
N GLY A 109 -16.57 -20.08 -4.84
CA GLY A 109 -15.36 -20.39 -5.63
C GLY A 109 -15.67 -21.57 -6.54
N HIS A 110 -15.26 -21.50 -7.81
CA HIS A 110 -15.52 -22.56 -8.81
C HIS A 110 -17.02 -22.98 -8.87
N ASN A 111 -17.92 -21.99 -8.83
CA ASN A 111 -19.39 -22.16 -8.80
C ASN A 111 -19.99 -22.86 -7.56
N ALA A 112 -19.18 -23.24 -6.56
CA ALA A 112 -19.65 -23.80 -5.29
C ALA A 112 -19.58 -22.77 -4.15
N SER A 113 -20.48 -22.89 -3.16
CA SER A 113 -20.43 -22.08 -1.93
C SER A 113 -19.19 -22.43 -1.11
N ALA A 114 -18.51 -21.42 -0.57
CA ALA A 114 -17.27 -21.58 0.17
C ALA A 114 -17.22 -20.68 1.42
N GLN A 115 -16.51 -21.12 2.46
CA GLN A 115 -16.23 -20.30 3.65
C GLN A 115 -14.97 -19.43 3.51
N ARG A 116 -14.11 -19.77 2.54
CA ARG A 116 -12.85 -19.08 2.24
C ARG A 116 -12.60 -19.05 0.74
N GLY A 117 -11.94 -17.99 0.27
CA GLY A 117 -11.36 -17.88 -1.05
C GLY A 117 -9.87 -17.57 -0.96
N ARG A 118 -9.11 -17.97 -1.99
CA ARG A 118 -7.64 -17.81 -2.05
C ARG A 118 -7.22 -17.20 -3.37
N ALA A 119 -5.99 -16.67 -3.42
CA ALA A 119 -5.32 -16.32 -4.67
C ALA A 119 -5.42 -17.45 -5.73
N GLY A 120 -5.40 -17.06 -7.01
CA GLY A 120 -5.54 -17.93 -8.17
C GLY A 120 -6.97 -18.36 -8.47
N GLN A 121 -7.88 -18.26 -7.51
CA GLN A 121 -9.28 -18.63 -7.70
C GLN A 121 -10.08 -17.48 -8.31
N ARG A 122 -11.03 -17.83 -9.19
CA ARG A 122 -12.12 -16.91 -9.55
C ARG A 122 -13.20 -17.02 -8.48
N LEU A 123 -13.43 -15.92 -7.77
CA LEU A 123 -14.36 -15.84 -6.65
C LEU A 123 -15.57 -14.97 -7.04
N ALA A 124 -16.73 -15.31 -6.48
CA ALA A 124 -17.88 -14.42 -6.35
C ALA A 124 -17.99 -14.02 -4.88
N LEU A 125 -17.99 -12.72 -4.60
CA LEU A 125 -18.14 -12.16 -3.25
C LEU A 125 -19.48 -11.42 -3.17
N ASN A 126 -20.34 -11.81 -2.22
CA ASN A 126 -21.53 -11.03 -1.87
C ASN A 126 -21.11 -9.94 -0.88
N LEU A 127 -21.34 -8.67 -1.24
CA LEU A 127 -20.96 -7.50 -0.47
C LEU A 127 -22.19 -6.84 0.17
N ALA A 128 -22.00 -6.27 1.36
CA ALA A 128 -23.12 -5.96 2.23
C ALA A 128 -23.96 -4.75 1.80
N GLU A 129 -23.32 -3.59 1.60
CA GLU A 129 -24.01 -2.29 1.53
C GLU A 129 -23.58 -1.44 0.31
N LEU A 130 -22.64 -1.95 -0.49
CA LEU A 130 -22.19 -1.33 -1.73
C LEU A 130 -23.31 -1.21 -2.77
N ASP A 131 -23.57 0.03 -3.19
CA ASP A 131 -24.34 0.34 -4.38
C ASP A 131 -23.59 -0.13 -5.64
N LYS A 132 -24.31 -0.86 -6.50
CA LYS A 132 -23.83 -1.29 -7.82
C LYS A 132 -23.33 -0.12 -8.67
N ALA A 133 -23.92 1.07 -8.56
CA ALA A 133 -23.50 2.24 -9.33
C ALA A 133 -22.08 2.74 -8.99
N ARG A 134 -21.56 2.39 -7.80
CA ARG A 134 -20.23 2.81 -7.33
C ARG A 134 -19.10 1.86 -7.71
N ILE A 135 -19.41 0.67 -8.21
CA ILE A 135 -18.41 -0.37 -8.52
C ILE A 135 -18.56 -0.87 -9.96
N ALA A 136 -17.42 -0.97 -10.64
CA ALA A 136 -17.36 -1.35 -12.04
C ALA A 136 -16.27 -2.41 -12.27
N ARG A 137 -16.28 -2.98 -13.47
CA ARG A 137 -15.15 -3.77 -13.97
C ARG A 137 -13.87 -2.92 -13.91
N GLY A 138 -12.80 -3.51 -13.38
CA GLY A 138 -11.52 -2.82 -13.17
C GLY A 138 -11.33 -2.23 -11.77
N ASP A 139 -12.37 -2.21 -10.93
CA ASP A 139 -12.21 -1.98 -9.48
C ASP A 139 -11.54 -3.20 -8.81
N TRP A 140 -11.11 -3.02 -7.57
CA TRP A 140 -10.41 -4.01 -6.77
C TRP A 140 -11.05 -4.16 -5.39
N ILE A 141 -11.34 -5.40 -5.00
CA ILE A 141 -11.68 -5.73 -3.61
C ILE A 141 -10.38 -6.11 -2.90
N VAL A 142 -10.03 -5.36 -1.86
CA VAL A 142 -8.74 -5.47 -1.17
C VAL A 142 -8.90 -5.52 0.35
N ARG A 143 -7.89 -6.03 1.04
CA ARG A 143 -7.81 -6.00 2.51
C ARG A 143 -6.70 -5.11 3.04
N ASP A 144 -6.79 -4.84 4.34
CA ASP A 144 -5.81 -4.14 5.17
C ASP A 144 -5.54 -2.70 4.66
N GLU A 145 -4.30 -2.21 4.62
CA GLU A 145 -3.96 -0.89 4.07
C GLU A 145 -3.37 -1.02 2.65
N PRO A 146 -4.21 -1.00 1.60
CA PRO A 146 -3.74 -1.07 0.21
C PRO A 146 -3.03 0.23 -0.20
N ALA A 147 -2.26 0.17 -1.28
CA ALA A 147 -1.91 1.38 -2.01
C ALA A 147 -3.20 2.11 -2.46
N PRO A 148 -3.24 3.46 -2.38
CA PRO A 148 -4.39 4.22 -2.87
C PRO A 148 -4.54 4.04 -4.39
N PRO A 149 -5.72 4.34 -4.97
CA PRO A 149 -5.88 4.43 -6.42
C PRO A 149 -4.88 5.43 -7.02
N VAL A 150 -4.22 5.06 -8.13
CA VAL A 150 -3.19 5.90 -8.77
C VAL A 150 -3.50 6.18 -10.23
N GLN A 151 -3.21 7.41 -10.66
CA GLN A 151 -3.17 7.81 -12.07
C GLN A 151 -1.74 7.73 -12.64
N ARG A 152 -0.73 7.47 -11.81
CA ARG A 152 0.67 7.33 -12.26
C ARG A 152 1.36 6.18 -11.53
N PHE A 153 2.09 5.38 -12.28
CA PHE A 153 3.00 4.37 -11.74
C PHE A 153 4.23 4.24 -12.64
N ASP A 154 5.37 3.93 -12.04
CA ASP A 154 6.59 3.57 -12.76
C ASP A 154 6.61 2.05 -13.01
N ALA A 155 7.09 1.64 -14.18
CA ALA A 155 7.02 0.27 -14.65
C ALA A 155 8.19 -0.11 -15.58
N ARG A 156 8.44 -1.42 -15.68
CA ARG A 156 9.31 -2.03 -16.68
C ARG A 156 8.45 -2.52 -17.85
N LEU A 157 8.68 -1.98 -19.04
CA LEU A 157 7.95 -2.34 -20.26
C LEU A 157 8.91 -3.06 -21.23
N ARG A 158 8.42 -4.16 -21.80
CA ARG A 158 8.98 -4.75 -23.01
C ARG A 158 8.06 -4.37 -24.16
N PHE A 159 8.54 -3.51 -25.04
CA PHE A 159 7.86 -3.20 -26.29
C PHE A 159 8.17 -4.27 -27.35
N LEU A 160 7.21 -4.50 -28.25
CA LEU A 160 7.39 -5.30 -29.45
C LEU A 160 7.93 -4.46 -30.62
N GLU A 161 7.68 -3.15 -30.58
CA GLU A 161 8.13 -2.15 -31.57
C GLU A 161 8.58 -0.87 -30.85
N PRO A 162 9.50 -0.07 -31.39
CA PRO A 162 9.93 1.18 -30.77
C PRO A 162 8.77 2.18 -30.58
N VAL A 163 8.52 2.56 -29.32
CA VAL A 163 7.52 3.57 -28.93
C VAL A 163 8.23 4.89 -28.63
N ARG A 164 7.65 6.03 -29.03
CA ARG A 164 8.20 7.36 -28.71
C ARG A 164 7.85 7.77 -27.28
N HIS A 165 8.68 8.62 -26.67
CA HIS A 165 8.33 9.24 -25.40
C HIS A 165 6.98 10.00 -25.53
N TRP A 166 6.12 9.86 -24.52
CA TRP A 166 4.78 10.44 -24.45
C TRP A 166 3.79 9.94 -25.52
N THR A 167 3.96 8.71 -26.03
CA THR A 167 2.99 8.10 -26.95
C THR A 167 1.68 7.76 -26.22
N PRO A 168 0.50 8.19 -26.71
CA PRO A 168 -0.79 7.81 -26.14
C PRO A 168 -1.09 6.33 -26.42
N VAL A 169 -1.54 5.60 -25.39
CA VAL A 169 -1.80 4.16 -25.45
C VAL A 169 -3.03 3.79 -24.62
N HIS A 170 -3.55 2.58 -24.84
CA HIS A 170 -4.47 1.92 -23.91
C HIS A 170 -3.69 0.98 -22.99
N VAL A 171 -3.91 1.10 -21.68
CA VAL A 171 -3.29 0.27 -20.66
C VAL A 171 -4.34 -0.67 -20.06
N HIS A 172 -4.17 -1.97 -20.33
CA HIS A 172 -5.01 -3.02 -19.74
C HIS A 172 -4.32 -3.57 -18.50
N HIS A 173 -4.90 -3.32 -17.32
CA HIS A 173 -4.37 -3.71 -16.03
C HIS A 173 -5.45 -4.35 -15.16
N GLY A 174 -5.21 -5.57 -14.68
CA GLY A 174 -6.24 -6.38 -14.01
C GLY A 174 -7.42 -6.64 -14.94
N ALA A 175 -8.57 -6.05 -14.65
CA ALA A 175 -9.76 -6.07 -15.51
C ALA A 175 -10.08 -4.72 -16.16
N ALA A 176 -9.31 -3.67 -15.85
CA ALA A 176 -9.48 -2.31 -16.33
C ALA A 176 -8.84 -2.10 -17.71
N ASP A 177 -9.37 -1.11 -18.43
CA ASP A 177 -8.81 -0.53 -19.64
C ASP A 177 -8.82 0.98 -19.44
N VAL A 178 -7.64 1.62 -19.48
CA VAL A 178 -7.51 3.05 -19.22
C VAL A 178 -6.53 3.67 -20.22
N PRO A 179 -6.95 4.71 -20.96
CA PRO A 179 -6.03 5.47 -21.81
C PRO A 179 -5.05 6.31 -20.98
N GLY A 180 -3.87 6.52 -21.55
CA GLY A 180 -2.86 7.42 -20.99
C GLY A 180 -1.52 7.33 -21.71
N PRO A 181 -0.69 8.37 -21.75
CA PRO A 181 0.63 8.31 -22.38
C PRO A 181 1.67 7.47 -21.62
N VAL A 182 2.59 6.87 -22.38
CA VAL A 182 3.82 6.24 -21.88
C VAL A 182 4.97 7.24 -21.89
N ALA A 183 5.43 7.65 -20.71
CA ALA A 183 6.60 8.51 -20.54
C ALA A 183 7.86 7.65 -20.31
N LEU A 184 8.66 7.42 -21.35
CA LEU A 184 9.94 6.71 -21.22
C LEU A 184 10.87 7.47 -20.25
N LEU A 185 11.44 6.76 -19.28
CA LEU A 185 12.39 7.27 -18.30
C LEU A 185 13.85 7.00 -18.71
N ASP A 186 14.08 5.91 -19.44
CA ASP A 186 15.38 5.54 -20.01
C ASP A 186 15.24 4.77 -21.34
N GLY A 187 16.36 4.28 -21.88
CA GLY A 187 16.40 3.41 -23.06
C GLY A 187 16.26 1.91 -22.78
N SER A 188 16.15 1.48 -21.51
CA SER A 188 16.07 0.06 -21.09
C SER A 188 14.64 -0.42 -20.85
N GLY A 189 13.65 0.42 -21.19
CA GLY A 189 12.23 0.12 -21.03
C GLY A 189 11.65 0.51 -19.67
N LEU A 190 12.38 1.28 -18.84
CA LEU A 190 11.74 1.97 -17.71
C LEU A 190 10.84 3.08 -18.26
N ALA A 191 9.58 3.08 -17.86
CA ALA A 191 8.63 4.12 -18.21
C ALA A 191 7.69 4.44 -17.04
N GLN A 192 7.16 5.66 -17.04
CA GLN A 192 6.03 6.04 -16.22
C GLN A 192 4.76 6.02 -17.08
N LEU A 193 3.71 5.36 -16.60
CA LEU A 193 2.38 5.43 -17.21
C LEU A 193 1.63 6.58 -16.54
N ALA A 194 1.04 7.47 -17.33
CA ALA A 194 0.19 8.55 -16.83
C ALA A 194 -1.24 8.36 -17.36
N LEU A 195 -2.09 7.74 -16.55
CA LEU A 195 -3.45 7.36 -16.89
C LEU A 195 -4.46 8.49 -16.66
N GLU A 196 -5.46 8.57 -17.54
CA GLU A 196 -6.55 9.54 -17.42
C GLU A 196 -7.52 9.25 -16.26
N ARG A 197 -7.55 8.00 -15.78
CA ARG A 197 -8.41 7.55 -14.68
C ARG A 197 -7.60 6.76 -13.65
N PRO A 198 -7.95 6.81 -12.36
CA PRO A 198 -7.23 6.09 -11.33
C PRO A 198 -7.43 4.57 -11.45
N VAL A 199 -6.38 3.80 -11.19
CA VAL A 199 -6.39 2.33 -11.12
C VAL A 199 -5.85 1.84 -9.78
N GLY A 200 -6.30 0.66 -9.35
CA GLY A 200 -5.64 -0.08 -8.28
C GLY A 200 -4.47 -0.89 -8.84
N ALA A 201 -3.26 -0.64 -8.36
CA ALA A 201 -2.03 -1.31 -8.80
C ALA A 201 -1.08 -1.58 -7.63
N ALA A 202 -0.20 -2.57 -7.77
CA ALA A 202 0.92 -2.86 -6.88
C ALA A 202 2.11 -3.44 -7.66
N ARG A 203 3.30 -3.42 -7.06
CA ARG A 203 4.54 -3.96 -7.63
C ARG A 203 4.38 -5.42 -8.07
N GLY A 204 4.84 -5.72 -9.27
CA GLY A 204 4.79 -7.04 -9.89
C GLY A 204 3.53 -7.31 -10.72
N ASP A 205 2.47 -6.51 -10.54
CA ASP A 205 1.25 -6.60 -11.36
C ASP A 205 1.60 -6.48 -12.84
N GLY A 206 1.12 -7.42 -13.65
CA GLY A 206 1.29 -7.42 -15.10
C GLY A 206 0.25 -6.54 -15.79
N PHE A 207 0.66 -5.86 -16.86
CA PHE A 207 -0.23 -5.10 -17.73
C PHE A 207 0.17 -5.23 -19.20
N ILE A 208 -0.78 -4.94 -20.09
CA ILE A 208 -0.59 -4.91 -21.54
C ILE A 208 -0.80 -3.48 -22.04
N VAL A 209 0.00 -3.09 -23.03
CA VAL A 209 -0.09 -1.79 -23.70
C VAL A 209 -0.50 -2.00 -25.15
N ARG A 210 -1.60 -1.37 -25.57
CA ARG A 210 -2.09 -1.34 -26.97
C ARG A 210 -2.02 0.06 -27.54
N ASP A 211 -2.02 0.16 -28.87
CA ASP A 211 -2.10 1.43 -29.56
C ASP A 211 -3.45 2.14 -29.33
N GLN A 212 -3.54 3.42 -29.69
CA GLN A 212 -4.75 4.21 -29.50
C GLN A 212 -5.98 3.70 -30.29
N SER A 213 -5.80 2.88 -31.33
CA SER A 213 -6.94 2.24 -32.02
C SER A 213 -7.34 0.88 -31.43
N GLU A 214 -6.65 0.43 -30.37
CA GLU A 214 -6.74 -0.91 -29.77
C GLU A 214 -6.52 -2.09 -30.74
N ARG A 215 -6.03 -1.85 -31.97
CA ARG A 215 -5.85 -2.90 -32.99
C ARG A 215 -4.55 -3.68 -32.80
N ARG A 216 -3.53 -3.08 -32.18
CA ARG A 216 -2.16 -3.60 -32.11
C ARG A 216 -1.66 -3.57 -30.67
N THR A 217 -1.13 -4.70 -30.20
CA THR A 217 -0.38 -4.78 -28.95
C THR A 217 0.99 -4.15 -29.18
N LEU A 218 1.31 -3.06 -28.47
CA LEU A 218 2.62 -2.40 -28.52
C LEU A 218 3.63 -3.07 -27.59
N GLY A 219 3.16 -3.70 -26.51
CA GLY A 219 3.99 -4.39 -25.54
C GLY A 219 3.25 -4.79 -24.28
N GLY A 220 4.01 -5.10 -23.25
CA GLY A 220 3.52 -5.39 -21.90
C GLY A 220 4.60 -5.16 -20.86
N GLY A 221 4.22 -5.13 -19.59
CA GLY A 221 5.14 -4.76 -18.53
C GLY A 221 4.71 -5.21 -17.15
N ARG A 222 5.53 -4.84 -16.16
CA ARG A 222 5.25 -4.99 -14.74
C ARG A 222 5.36 -3.66 -14.02
N VAL A 223 4.41 -3.40 -13.12
CA VAL A 223 4.43 -2.25 -12.21
C VAL A 223 5.62 -2.39 -11.25
N ILE A 224 6.38 -1.32 -11.04
CA ILE A 224 7.51 -1.26 -10.10
C ILE A 224 7.12 -0.48 -8.85
N ASP A 225 6.60 0.74 -9.03
CA ASP A 225 6.29 1.66 -7.94
C ASP A 225 5.08 2.54 -8.26
N VAL A 226 4.07 2.50 -7.39
CA VAL A 226 2.84 3.30 -7.46
C VAL A 226 2.93 4.62 -6.70
N PHE A 227 4.09 4.97 -6.14
CA PHE A 227 4.34 6.28 -5.52
C PHE A 227 5.38 7.13 -6.28
N PRO A 228 5.22 7.35 -7.60
CA PRO A 228 6.20 8.13 -8.37
C PRO A 228 6.32 9.57 -7.87
N PRO A 229 7.54 10.14 -7.84
CA PRO A 229 7.75 11.53 -7.46
C PRO A 229 7.17 12.48 -8.52
N ALA A 230 6.57 13.58 -8.09
CA ALA A 230 5.98 14.58 -8.98
C ALA A 230 7.00 15.34 -9.86
N ARG A 231 8.31 15.24 -9.57
CA ARG A 231 9.40 15.90 -10.30
C ARG A 231 10.59 14.97 -10.42
N GLY A 232 11.29 15.04 -11.55
CA GLY A 232 12.52 14.28 -11.81
C GLY A 232 12.37 12.76 -11.89
N PRO A 233 11.38 12.19 -12.58
CA PRO A 233 11.18 10.74 -12.64
C PRO A 233 12.34 10.00 -13.36
N ALA A 234 13.06 10.67 -14.26
CA ALA A 234 14.23 10.15 -14.97
C ALA A 234 15.58 10.55 -14.33
N ARG A 235 15.60 11.03 -13.08
CA ARG A 235 16.86 11.37 -12.39
C ARG A 235 17.63 10.10 -11.98
N PRO A 236 18.97 10.10 -11.97
CA PRO A 236 19.77 8.92 -11.61
C PRO A 236 19.39 8.29 -10.26
N GLU A 237 19.08 9.12 -9.24
CA GLU A 237 18.67 8.63 -7.92
C GLU A 237 17.32 7.91 -7.96
N ARG A 238 16.40 8.34 -8.84
CA ARG A 238 15.11 7.67 -9.06
C ARG A 238 15.29 6.37 -9.85
N LEU A 239 16.15 6.36 -10.86
CA LEU A 239 16.45 5.12 -11.61
C LEU A 239 17.08 4.06 -10.69
N ALA A 240 18.02 4.46 -9.80
CA ALA A 240 18.58 3.57 -8.78
C ALA A 240 17.52 3.06 -7.79
N TRP A 241 16.60 3.92 -7.34
CA TRP A 241 15.46 3.50 -6.52
C TRP A 241 14.57 2.47 -7.24
N LEU A 242 14.25 2.69 -8.52
CA LEU A 242 13.44 1.75 -9.31
C LEU A 242 14.13 0.39 -9.46
N ALA A 243 15.44 0.36 -9.72
CA ALA A 243 16.21 -0.88 -9.76
C ALA A 243 16.18 -1.65 -8.41
N ALA A 244 16.24 -0.95 -7.28
CA ALA A 244 16.08 -1.56 -5.95
C ALA A 244 14.64 -2.08 -5.71
N MET A 245 13.62 -1.39 -6.23
CA MET A 245 12.21 -1.84 -6.17
C MET A 245 11.93 -3.06 -7.08
N GLU A 246 12.68 -3.22 -8.16
CA GLU A 246 12.59 -4.37 -9.07
C GLU A 246 13.10 -5.67 -8.46
N LEU A 247 13.92 -5.65 -7.41
CA LEU A 247 14.30 -6.87 -6.67
C LEU A 247 13.06 -7.63 -6.19
N GLU A 248 13.04 -8.96 -6.35
CA GLU A 248 11.90 -9.81 -5.93
C GLU A 248 11.84 -9.95 -4.41
N ASP A 249 12.97 -10.27 -3.77
CA ASP A 249 13.03 -10.39 -2.31
C ASP A 249 12.78 -9.05 -1.62
N HIS A 250 11.92 -9.08 -0.61
CA HIS A 250 11.41 -7.89 0.05
C HIS A 250 12.40 -7.33 1.06
N ALA A 251 13.25 -8.17 1.67
CA ALA A 251 14.29 -7.72 2.59
C ALA A 251 15.43 -7.03 1.81
N ALA A 252 15.94 -7.68 0.76
CA ALA A 252 16.96 -7.13 -0.13
C ALA A 252 16.50 -5.82 -0.80
N ALA A 253 15.25 -5.76 -1.28
CA ALA A 253 14.66 -4.52 -1.79
C ALA A 253 14.68 -3.41 -0.73
N LEU A 254 14.22 -3.69 0.50
CA LEU A 254 14.19 -2.70 1.57
C LEU A 254 15.60 -2.23 1.97
N ASP A 255 16.55 -3.15 2.13
CA ASP A 255 17.91 -2.81 2.54
C ASP A 255 18.66 -2.01 1.45
N ALA A 256 18.44 -2.33 0.17
CA ALA A 256 18.95 -1.51 -0.94
C ALA A 256 18.36 -0.08 -0.95
N LEU A 257 17.05 0.07 -0.69
CA LEU A 257 16.40 1.39 -0.60
C LEU A 257 16.91 2.21 0.61
N LEU A 258 17.23 1.54 1.72
CA LEU A 258 17.81 2.18 2.91
C LEU A 258 19.24 2.67 2.67
N ALA A 259 20.01 1.96 1.83
CA ALA A 259 21.32 2.41 1.36
C ALA A 259 21.23 3.56 0.35
N LEU A 260 20.15 3.67 -0.43
CA LEU A 260 19.92 4.74 -1.41
C LEU A 260 19.24 5.99 -0.84
N SER A 261 18.54 5.91 0.30
CA SER A 261 17.73 7.01 0.84
C SER A 261 18.28 7.58 2.16
N PRO A 262 18.98 8.72 2.14
CA PRO A 262 19.35 9.47 3.35
C PRO A 262 18.14 9.95 4.18
N ALA A 263 16.99 10.16 3.52
CA ALA A 263 15.73 10.53 4.18
C ALA A 263 14.97 9.32 4.76
N GLY A 264 15.53 8.12 4.66
CA GLY A 264 14.90 6.88 5.10
C GLY A 264 13.81 6.37 4.14
N VAL A 265 13.19 5.26 4.53
CA VAL A 265 12.11 4.61 3.78
C VAL A 265 10.86 4.56 4.65
N ASN A 266 9.75 5.06 4.12
CA ASN A 266 8.44 4.95 4.76
C ASN A 266 7.91 3.52 4.60
N LEU A 267 7.76 2.79 5.71
CA LEU A 267 7.41 1.37 5.69
C LEU A 267 5.98 1.13 5.22
N ALA A 268 5.05 2.06 5.46
CA ALA A 268 3.66 1.94 5.01
C ALA A 268 3.57 2.01 3.48
N ARG A 269 4.27 2.96 2.85
CA ARG A 269 4.39 3.04 1.39
C ARG A 269 5.08 1.82 0.79
N PHE A 270 6.17 1.35 1.41
CA PHE A 270 6.88 0.16 0.94
C PHE A 270 5.99 -1.09 0.99
N ALA A 271 5.30 -1.31 2.12
CA ALA A 271 4.38 -2.44 2.29
C ALA A 271 3.19 -2.33 1.32
N ALA A 272 2.52 -1.18 1.26
CA ALA A 272 1.39 -0.94 0.37
C ALA A 272 1.74 -1.16 -1.11
N ASN A 273 2.91 -0.65 -1.57
CA ASN A 273 3.35 -0.85 -2.94
C ASN A 273 3.65 -2.32 -3.26
N ARG A 274 4.17 -3.11 -2.31
CA ARG A 274 4.47 -4.55 -2.50
C ARG A 274 3.32 -5.48 -2.07
N ASN A 275 2.14 -4.95 -1.79
CA ASN A 275 0.98 -5.70 -1.27
C ASN A 275 1.29 -6.51 0.01
N LEU A 276 2.10 -5.97 0.93
CA LEU A 276 2.50 -6.64 2.17
C LEU A 276 1.63 -6.22 3.36
N PRO A 277 1.59 -7.03 4.44
CA PRO A 277 0.92 -6.64 5.68
C PRO A 277 1.39 -5.28 6.18
N THR A 278 0.46 -4.48 6.69
CA THR A 278 0.70 -3.09 7.10
C THR A 278 1.90 -2.98 8.04
N ALA A 279 2.89 -2.17 7.63
CA ALA A 279 4.04 -1.80 8.44
C ALA A 279 4.08 -0.28 8.61
N ASN A 280 4.32 0.22 9.81
CA ASN A 280 4.22 1.64 10.12
C ASN A 280 5.57 2.29 10.47
N GLY A 281 5.66 3.60 10.28
CA GLY A 281 6.84 4.40 10.58
C GLY A 281 7.88 4.46 9.47
N TRP A 282 9.07 4.93 9.83
CA TRP A 282 10.21 5.13 8.94
C TRP A 282 11.39 4.27 9.38
N ARG A 283 12.11 3.70 8.42
CA ARG A 283 13.37 2.96 8.65
C ARG A 283 14.52 3.70 7.98
N PHE A 284 15.70 3.63 8.59
CA PHE A 284 16.94 4.24 8.12
C PHE A 284 18.05 3.18 8.08
N SER A 285 19.07 3.39 7.23
CA SER A 285 20.35 2.69 7.40
C SER A 285 21.11 3.32 8.58
N GLN A 286 21.98 2.53 9.23
CA GLN A 286 22.77 3.01 10.37
C GLN A 286 23.60 4.27 10.03
N PRO A 287 24.31 4.36 8.88
CA PRO A 287 25.08 5.56 8.52
C PRO A 287 24.19 6.78 8.27
N HIS A 288 23.05 6.61 7.58
CA HIS A 288 22.13 7.72 7.32
C HIS A 288 21.49 8.26 8.60
N TRP A 289 21.16 7.38 9.55
CA TRP A 289 20.64 7.81 10.85
C TRP A 289 21.67 8.61 11.66
N GLN A 290 22.92 8.14 11.69
CA GLN A 290 24.03 8.84 12.35
C GLN A 290 24.29 10.22 11.73
N ALA A 291 24.40 10.30 10.40
CA ALA A 291 24.58 11.58 9.69
C ALA A 291 23.41 12.55 9.91
N LEU A 292 22.17 12.04 9.99
CA LEU A 292 20.98 12.85 10.26
C LEU A 292 20.99 13.40 11.70
N ARG A 293 21.40 12.58 12.67
CA ARG A 293 21.57 12.95 14.08
C ARG A 293 22.65 14.00 14.27
N GLU A 294 23.81 13.83 13.63
CA GLU A 294 24.91 14.81 13.64
C GLU A 294 24.48 16.14 13.02
N LYS A 295 23.79 16.11 11.88
CA LYS A 295 23.24 17.31 11.23
C LYS A 295 22.23 18.05 12.11
N ALA A 296 21.36 17.32 12.82
CA ALA A 296 20.41 17.91 13.76
C ALA A 296 21.12 18.57 14.96
N LEU A 297 22.13 17.90 15.54
CA LEU A 297 22.93 18.44 16.63
C LEU A 297 23.72 19.68 16.22
N HIS A 298 24.36 19.67 15.05
CA HIS A 298 25.06 20.83 14.50
C HIS A 298 24.11 22.02 14.28
N TYR A 299 22.91 21.78 13.72
CA TYR A 299 21.91 22.82 13.52
C TYR A 299 21.37 23.39 14.85
N LEU A 300 21.13 22.54 15.85
CA LEU A 300 20.75 22.94 17.20
C LEU A 300 21.83 23.81 17.87
N ALA A 301 23.09 23.39 17.80
CA ALA A 301 24.23 24.16 18.34
C ALA A 301 24.35 25.53 17.66
N ALA A 302 24.30 25.57 16.32
CA ALA A 302 24.36 26.81 15.55
C ALA A 302 23.18 27.76 15.83
N TRP A 303 21.99 27.22 16.14
CA TRP A 303 20.83 28.01 16.54
C TRP A 303 20.99 28.57 17.96
N HIS A 304 21.43 27.75 18.92
CA HIS A 304 21.64 28.19 20.30
C HIS A 304 22.77 29.24 20.40
N ALA A 305 23.82 29.13 19.59
CA ALA A 305 24.87 30.16 19.50
C ALA A 305 24.33 31.52 19.00
N ARG A 306 23.26 31.53 18.19
CA ARG A 306 22.60 32.75 17.70
C ARG A 306 21.54 33.29 18.66
N PHE A 307 21.01 32.45 19.56
CA PHE A 307 19.94 32.80 20.50
C PHE A 307 20.23 32.27 21.92
N PRO A 308 21.31 32.72 22.59
CA PRO A 308 21.80 32.14 23.86
C PRO A 308 20.80 32.29 25.02
N ASP A 309 20.03 33.37 25.05
CA ASP A 309 18.99 33.61 26.07
C ASP A 309 17.75 32.72 25.87
N SER A 310 17.63 32.06 24.71
CA SER A 310 16.52 31.17 24.45
C SER A 310 16.64 29.86 25.22
N VAL A 311 15.51 29.36 25.69
CA VAL A 311 15.43 28.09 26.44
C VAL A 311 15.55 26.88 25.50
N GLY A 312 15.18 27.06 24.22
CA GLY A 312 15.26 26.02 23.19
C GLY A 312 14.48 26.37 21.93
N MET A 313 14.82 25.68 20.84
CA MET A 313 14.07 25.79 19.58
C MET A 313 12.78 24.97 19.64
N ARG A 314 11.74 25.41 18.90
CA ARG A 314 10.52 24.62 18.70
C ARG A 314 10.81 23.41 17.81
N GLU A 315 10.12 22.30 18.10
CA GLU A 315 10.27 21.00 17.40
C GLU A 315 10.10 21.15 15.87
N ASP A 316 9.15 21.98 15.43
CA ASP A 316 8.90 22.36 14.02
C ASP A 316 10.12 22.95 13.29
N GLY A 317 11.10 23.49 14.02
CA GLY A 317 12.25 24.20 13.47
C GLY A 317 13.47 23.31 13.20
N VAL A 318 13.57 22.16 13.86
CA VAL A 318 14.83 21.38 13.98
C VAL A 318 15.35 20.90 12.64
N LEU A 319 14.48 20.38 11.76
CA LEU A 319 14.83 20.02 10.39
C LEU A 319 13.63 20.26 9.47
N LYS A 320 13.53 21.47 8.90
CA LYS A 320 12.48 21.87 7.93
C LYS A 320 12.38 20.97 6.67
N SER A 321 13.38 20.11 6.43
CA SER A 321 13.43 19.16 5.32
C SER A 321 12.97 17.74 5.67
N LEU A 322 12.59 17.46 6.91
CA LEU A 322 12.10 16.14 7.34
C LEU A 322 10.57 16.09 7.45
N SER A 323 10.02 14.88 7.41
CA SER A 323 8.66 14.63 7.89
C SER A 323 8.58 14.77 9.41
N LYS A 324 7.41 15.16 9.91
CA LYS A 324 7.15 15.35 11.35
C LYS A 324 7.47 14.09 12.16
N ASP A 325 7.12 12.91 11.65
CA ASP A 325 7.33 11.63 12.33
C ASP A 325 8.81 11.32 12.55
N VAL A 326 9.65 11.61 11.55
CA VAL A 326 11.11 11.41 11.65
C VAL A 326 11.72 12.44 12.59
N ALA A 327 11.30 13.70 12.49
CA ALA A 327 11.76 14.75 13.40
C ALA A 327 11.40 14.44 14.86
N ALA A 328 10.18 13.97 15.13
CA ALA A 328 9.75 13.56 16.47
C ALA A 328 10.55 12.34 16.99
N THR A 329 10.74 11.32 16.15
CA THR A 329 11.53 10.13 16.51
C THR A 329 12.98 10.50 16.85
N LEU A 330 13.60 11.37 16.04
CA LEU A 330 14.96 11.85 16.25
C LEU A 330 15.07 12.69 17.54
N LEU A 331 14.08 13.54 17.83
CA LEU A 331 14.05 14.34 19.05
C LEU A 331 13.87 13.49 20.31
N GLU A 332 13.03 12.45 20.26
CA GLU A 332 12.92 11.49 21.36
C GLU A 332 14.25 10.76 21.62
N GLU A 333 14.98 10.35 20.57
CA GLU A 333 16.28 9.71 20.73
C GLU A 333 17.32 10.67 21.31
N LEU A 334 17.39 11.90 20.80
CA LEU A 334 18.29 12.94 21.31
C LEU A 334 18.00 13.28 22.79
N ALA A 335 16.73 13.26 23.21
CA ALA A 335 16.36 13.40 24.61
C ALA A 335 16.79 12.19 25.47
N ARG A 336 16.52 10.95 25.01
CA ARG A 336 16.90 9.71 25.73
C ARG A 336 18.42 9.54 25.84
N GLY A 337 19.18 10.02 24.86
CA GLY A 337 20.64 10.01 24.87
C GLY A 337 21.25 10.83 26.01
N GLN A 338 20.50 11.76 26.60
CA GLN A 338 20.94 12.60 27.73
C GLN A 338 20.67 11.95 29.10
N ASP A 339 19.66 11.09 29.23
CA ASP A 339 19.35 10.36 30.48
C ASP A 339 20.25 9.12 30.70
N SER A 340 21.06 8.74 29.70
CA SER A 340 21.86 7.52 29.70
C SER A 340 23.09 7.55 30.64
N ALA A 341 23.19 8.54 31.53
CA ALA A 341 24.06 8.47 32.70
C ALA A 341 23.62 7.39 33.72
N ARG A 342 22.38 6.87 33.65
CA ARG A 342 21.92 5.66 34.38
C ARG A 342 20.80 4.92 33.62
N GLY A 343 21.11 3.73 33.08
CA GLY A 343 20.09 2.72 32.73
C GLY A 343 20.20 2.13 31.33
N ALA A 344 21.11 1.18 31.13
CA ALA A 344 21.22 0.46 29.87
C ALA A 344 20.06 -0.54 29.62
N ARG A 345 19.85 -0.86 28.33
CA ARG A 345 19.05 -1.96 27.74
C ARG A 345 17.52 -1.73 27.61
N ARG A 346 17.07 -1.61 26.36
CA ARG A 346 16.25 -2.65 25.69
C ARG A 346 16.07 -2.37 24.18
N ALA A 347 16.84 -3.09 23.38
CA ALA A 347 16.43 -3.46 22.02
C ALA A 347 15.83 -4.88 22.04
N ALA A 348 15.02 -5.20 21.03
CA ALA A 348 14.43 -6.52 20.73
C ALA A 348 13.46 -7.13 21.76
N ARG A 349 12.20 -7.32 21.35
CA ARG A 349 11.47 -8.60 21.49
C ARG A 349 10.26 -8.67 20.54
N PHE A 350 10.33 -9.60 19.60
CA PHE A 350 9.22 -10.05 18.76
C PHE A 350 8.42 -11.12 19.52
N ALA A 351 7.08 -11.06 19.52
CA ALA A 351 6.18 -12.20 19.74
C ALA A 351 4.72 -11.81 19.43
N PRO A 352 3.94 -12.63 18.69
CA PRO A 352 2.56 -12.31 18.32
C PRO A 352 1.59 -12.61 19.47
N ARG A 353 0.52 -11.80 19.63
CA ARG A 353 -0.60 -12.12 20.52
C ARG A 353 -1.89 -12.36 19.76
N ARG A 354 -2.43 -13.58 19.91
CA ARG A 354 -3.76 -14.00 19.45
C ARG A 354 -4.87 -13.23 20.18
N ALA A 355 -6.04 -13.18 19.57
CA ALA A 355 -7.21 -12.42 20.03
C ALA A 355 -8.16 -13.21 20.96
N GLN A 356 -9.09 -12.45 21.58
CA GLN A 356 -10.32 -12.87 22.27
C GLN A 356 -10.20 -13.50 23.68
N PRO A 357 -11.30 -13.54 24.47
CA PRO A 357 -12.25 -12.45 24.75
C PRO A 357 -12.52 -12.29 26.27
N ARG A 358 -13.23 -11.21 26.70
CA ARG A 358 -13.77 -11.12 28.08
C ARG A 358 -15.21 -10.61 28.13
N ARG A 359 -16.06 -11.32 28.88
CA ARG A 359 -17.42 -10.95 29.30
C ARG A 359 -17.70 -11.48 30.72
N ARG A 360 -18.47 -10.72 31.51
CA ARG A 360 -19.12 -11.09 32.80
C ARG A 360 -18.16 -11.27 34.00
N ARG A 361 -18.51 -10.95 35.26
CA ARG A 361 -19.67 -10.34 35.98
C ARG A 361 -19.08 -9.50 37.15
N ALA A 362 -19.59 -8.32 37.56
CA ALA A 362 -20.82 -7.97 38.30
C ALA A 362 -20.85 -8.37 39.80
N VAL A 363 -21.50 -7.50 40.62
CA VAL A 363 -21.81 -7.60 42.08
C VAL A 363 -20.62 -7.16 43.00
N GLU A 364 -20.72 -6.31 44.05
CA GLU A 364 -21.82 -5.60 44.75
C GLU A 364 -21.39 -4.19 45.32
N LYS A 365 -22.12 -3.67 46.34
CA LYS A 365 -22.02 -2.43 47.17
C LYS A 365 -22.40 -1.11 46.47
N GLY A 366 -23.43 -0.38 46.91
CA GLY A 366 -24.46 -0.64 47.92
C GLY A 366 -25.38 0.59 48.04
N ARG A 367 -26.70 0.43 47.90
CA ARG A 367 -27.67 1.55 47.80
C ARG A 367 -28.18 2.04 49.16
N ALA A 368 -28.29 3.37 49.31
CA ALA A 368 -29.41 4.09 49.93
C ALA A 368 -29.48 5.47 49.22
N ALA A 369 -30.54 5.87 48.51
CA ALA A 369 -31.90 6.21 48.96
C ALA A 369 -31.91 7.49 49.85
N ALA A 370 -32.68 8.56 49.55
CA ALA A 370 -33.64 8.77 48.45
C ALA A 370 -33.96 10.25 48.16
N ARG A 371 -34.43 10.49 46.92
CA ARG A 371 -35.49 11.42 46.44
C ARG A 371 -35.56 12.89 46.95
N GLY A 372 -35.48 13.81 45.98
CA GLY A 372 -36.01 15.18 46.04
C GLY A 372 -36.15 15.78 44.64
N ALA A 373 -37.39 16.16 44.30
CA ALA A 373 -37.90 16.87 43.11
C ALA A 373 -37.15 18.19 42.77
N ALA A 374 -37.31 18.86 41.61
CA ALA A 374 -37.87 18.61 40.26
C ALA A 374 -37.56 19.86 39.39
N SER A 375 -37.84 19.85 38.07
CA SER A 375 -38.18 21.07 37.25
C SER A 375 -37.10 22.19 37.10
N ALA A 376 -36.87 22.90 35.99
CA ALA A 376 -37.28 22.86 34.59
C ALA A 376 -36.42 23.87 33.75
N VAL A 377 -36.48 23.76 32.41
CA VAL A 377 -36.62 24.85 31.39
C VAL A 377 -35.82 26.15 31.64
N ASN A 378 -34.72 26.43 30.93
CA ASN A 378 -34.60 26.99 29.55
C ASN A 378 -34.80 28.53 29.46
N SER A 379 -34.06 29.17 28.53
CA SER A 379 -34.04 30.61 28.19
C SER A 379 -33.55 31.58 29.30
N GLY A 380 -32.96 32.75 29.00
CA GLY A 380 -32.78 33.38 27.69
C GLY A 380 -31.74 34.52 27.66
N ASN A 381 -31.60 35.10 26.48
CA ASN A 381 -30.53 35.99 26.00
C ASN A 381 -30.63 37.46 26.49
N ARG A 382 -29.55 38.25 26.29
CA ARG A 382 -29.38 39.73 26.51
C ARG A 382 -29.20 40.17 27.98
N LEU A 383 -28.27 41.07 28.32
CA LEU A 383 -28.10 42.44 27.79
C LEU A 383 -26.64 42.93 27.70
N ARG A 384 -26.46 44.07 27.01
CA ARG A 384 -25.20 44.85 26.85
C ARG A 384 -25.37 46.22 27.50
N ALA A 385 -24.25 46.96 27.62
CA ALA A 385 -24.10 48.29 28.26
C ALA A 385 -24.13 48.21 29.81
N GLU A 386 -23.33 48.98 30.56
CA GLU A 386 -22.43 50.10 30.20
C GLU A 386 -21.34 50.27 31.28
N ALA A 387 -20.07 50.47 30.87
CA ALA A 387 -18.98 51.11 31.63
C ALA A 387 -17.65 50.84 30.89
N GLY A 388 -17.04 51.89 30.33
CA GLY A 388 -15.67 51.79 29.81
C GLY A 388 -14.64 52.15 30.88
N ILE A 389 -13.49 51.48 30.86
CA ILE A 389 -12.16 51.96 31.28
C ILE A 389 -11.14 50.93 30.78
N GLU A 390 -10.05 51.41 30.17
CA GLU A 390 -8.90 50.57 29.81
C GLU A 390 -8.04 50.26 31.05
N SER A 391 -7.47 49.05 31.15
CA SER A 391 -6.06 48.89 31.53
C SER A 391 -5.56 47.45 31.38
N ASP A 392 -4.23 47.36 31.34
CA ASP A 392 -3.38 46.23 30.97
C ASP A 392 -3.25 45.15 32.08
N ARG A 393 -2.70 43.98 31.70
CA ARG A 393 -2.15 42.90 32.55
C ARG A 393 -3.10 42.11 33.48
N GLY A 394 -3.31 40.85 33.08
CA GLY A 394 -2.85 39.74 33.93
C GLY A 394 -3.79 38.54 34.12
N HIS A 395 -3.17 37.35 34.11
CA HIS A 395 -3.67 36.04 34.58
C HIS A 395 -4.55 35.18 33.64
N ALA A 396 -3.88 34.21 32.99
CA ALA A 396 -4.39 32.86 32.83
C ALA A 396 -3.23 31.84 32.66
N VAL A 397 -2.65 31.36 33.77
CA VAL A 397 -1.66 30.26 33.77
C VAL A 397 -2.21 29.04 34.51
N ALA A 398 -2.80 28.11 33.76
CA ALA A 398 -2.84 26.67 34.06
C ALA A 398 -3.65 25.91 32.99
N ARG A 399 -3.36 24.65 32.59
CA ARG A 399 -2.20 23.76 32.79
C ARG A 399 -2.36 22.56 31.82
N ARG A 400 -1.28 22.17 31.13
CA ARG A 400 -0.79 20.79 30.82
C ARG A 400 -0.13 20.71 29.43
N ALA A 401 0.85 19.81 29.32
CA ALA A 401 1.76 19.58 28.18
C ALA A 401 2.59 20.80 27.74
N SER A 402 3.89 20.82 28.10
CA SER A 402 5.02 21.48 27.38
C SER A 402 6.24 21.84 28.26
N SER A 403 6.31 21.43 29.53
CA SER A 403 7.51 21.68 30.38
C SER A 403 8.69 20.76 30.07
N ALA A 404 8.45 19.50 29.67
CA ALA A 404 9.51 18.52 29.42
C ALA A 404 10.39 18.87 28.21
N SER A 405 9.78 19.11 27.03
CA SER A 405 10.51 19.41 25.78
C SER A 405 11.36 20.69 25.88
N ARG A 406 10.85 21.73 26.56
CA ARG A 406 11.60 23.00 26.76
C ARG A 406 12.88 22.82 27.59
N CYS A 407 12.89 21.93 28.58
CA CYS A 407 14.05 21.76 29.46
C CYS A 407 15.18 20.95 28.80
N ALA A 408 14.86 20.13 27.78
CA ALA A 408 15.84 19.29 27.08
C ALA A 408 16.83 20.11 26.23
N CYS A 409 16.35 21.08 25.44
CA CYS A 409 17.20 21.85 24.52
C CYS A 409 18.40 22.53 25.21
N ARG A 410 18.21 23.15 26.38
CA ARG A 410 19.29 23.83 27.11
C ARG A 410 20.36 22.88 27.66
N ARG A 411 20.05 21.60 27.90
CA ARG A 411 21.00 20.57 28.36
C ARG A 411 21.77 19.92 27.21
N ILE A 412 21.15 19.81 26.03
CA ILE A 412 21.78 19.26 24.82
C ILE A 412 23.03 20.08 24.40
N VAL A 413 22.99 21.40 24.56
CA VAL A 413 24.11 22.28 24.14
C VAL A 413 25.23 22.40 25.17
N SER A 414 24.95 22.17 26.45
CA SER A 414 25.94 22.24 27.54
C SER A 414 26.79 20.95 27.70
N SER A 415 26.62 19.98 26.79
CA SER A 415 27.32 18.68 26.80
C SER A 415 28.18 18.41 25.56
N CYS A 416 28.33 19.38 24.65
CA CYS A 416 29.35 19.31 23.60
C CYS A 416 30.73 19.70 24.16
N PRO A 417 31.78 18.87 23.99
CA PRO A 417 33.14 19.31 24.26
C PRO A 417 33.49 20.48 23.33
N HIS A 418 34.11 21.53 23.88
CA HIS A 418 34.61 22.64 23.07
C HIS A 418 35.88 22.21 22.33
N SER A 419 35.81 22.27 21.00
CA SER A 419 36.93 22.31 20.05
C SER A 419 36.53 23.18 18.87
#